data_AF-A0A7C3EZX1-F1
#
_entry.id   AF-A0A7C3EZX1-F1
#
_cell.length_a   1.000
_cell.length_b   1.000
_cell.length_c   1.000
_cell.angle_alpha   90.00
_cell.angle_beta   90.00
_cell.angle_gamma   90.00
#
_symmetry.space_group_name_H-M   'P 1'
#
loop_
_entity.id
_entity.type
_entity.pdbx_description
1 polymer ?
#
loop_
_entity_poly.entity_id
_entity_poly.type
_entity_poly.pdbx_seq_one_letter_code
_entity_poly.pdbx_strand_id
1 'polypeptide(L)'
;MKYGKLIDAILLFLVLGIVTLALPPQIARAATLTVDDDGPADYSTIQDAINTASTGDVITVSPGTYNENLTISDKEITLQSDPNDPTATVINGGGTGRTISFNNAGVSVLEGFTITGGTDSGLYTKLSSPTIMRCIFTNNTGSSGYGGGLYSDNSSPTIVNNIFYANTGDDLYLLDSIATVVNNTLYNTNGSGIKTLHGSAVIANNIIYFQRDYGIYYYVAPGISHFITIRHNLVNVKSVDYFNPNGSFPTVINDIKANPQFVDPGNADFHLEGTSACINAGDNNMVPSGIDEDFEGNNRIADGTVDMGAYEHADLNPPAAPTNLMATAGDKQVDLDWDDNAEVDLNGYNVYRSQTGGGTYTKVNGSPLSSSNYTDTGLTGGVTYYYVVTAVDLGSNESGYSVEASATPTDSTPPPPSPPADSARVKKEAAVEALENAKGDDSRLNRRIDRVQLMINTSLNDDWWQDDSRLDSRLGRRVFDRELVAALALEAQSRLYDRLLPALERIIAAKERRGRDVSQERTRQQAIELALSHFEDALICLASADQVLAGVALDDAGNTPVSNPRFERYYHRYLEMAQRYMDRANASLDDGNATRAIRYYRSAWNYAQQAIRYASRS
;
A
#
# COMPACT_ATOMS: atom_id res chain seq x y z
N MET A 1 58.86 29.01 -37.66
CA MET A 1 58.31 30.05 -36.75
C MET A 1 57.16 30.76 -37.44
N LYS A 2 55.91 30.40 -37.11
CA LYS A 2 54.66 31.19 -37.24
C LYS A 2 53.46 30.22 -37.18
N TYR A 3 53.14 29.66 -36.01
CA TYR A 3 51.82 29.07 -35.66
C TYR A 3 51.74 28.85 -34.13
N GLY A 4 52.13 29.85 -33.34
CA GLY A 4 52.10 29.75 -31.86
C GLY A 4 51.54 30.98 -31.15
N LYS A 5 50.93 31.91 -31.89
CA LYS A 5 50.41 33.18 -31.34
C LYS A 5 48.96 33.50 -31.73
N LEU A 6 48.19 32.49 -32.14
CA LEU A 6 46.74 32.64 -32.38
C LEU A 6 45.88 31.86 -31.38
N ILE A 7 46.49 30.99 -30.56
CA ILE A 7 45.76 30.15 -29.59
C ILE A 7 45.54 30.89 -28.26
N ASP A 8 46.44 31.80 -27.87
CA ASP A 8 46.32 32.52 -26.58
C ASP A 8 45.38 33.74 -26.61
N ALA A 9 44.92 34.17 -27.79
CA ALA A 9 43.95 35.27 -27.90
C ALA A 9 42.48 34.80 -27.93
N ILE A 10 42.23 33.50 -28.15
CA ILE A 10 40.88 32.92 -28.22
C ILE A 10 40.46 32.34 -26.86
N LEU A 11 41.41 31.99 -25.98
CA LEU A 11 41.09 31.53 -24.62
C LEU A 11 40.71 32.66 -23.64
N LEU A 12 40.98 33.94 -23.96
CA LEU A 12 40.71 35.07 -23.06
C LEU A 12 39.31 35.72 -23.25
N PHE A 13 38.50 35.22 -24.19
CA PHE A 13 37.09 35.63 -24.34
C PHE A 13 36.09 34.63 -23.76
N LEU A 14 36.56 33.54 -23.14
CA LEU A 14 35.73 32.49 -22.55
C LEU A 14 35.54 32.60 -21.02
N VAL A 15 36.01 33.67 -20.37
CA VAL A 15 36.00 33.79 -18.89
C VAL A 15 35.25 35.02 -18.35
N LEU A 16 34.61 35.83 -19.19
CA LEU A 16 33.72 36.92 -18.71
C LEU A 16 32.40 36.94 -19.48
N GLY A 17 31.53 36.00 -19.12
CA GLY A 17 30.13 35.97 -19.53
C GLY A 17 29.29 35.48 -18.36
N ILE A 18 28.90 36.42 -17.49
CA ILE A 18 27.71 36.40 -16.62
C ILE A 18 27.30 34.98 -16.18
N VAL A 19 27.86 34.52 -15.06
CA VAL A 19 27.14 33.55 -14.21
C VAL A 19 25.95 34.32 -13.64
N THR A 20 24.86 34.38 -14.40
CA THR A 20 23.56 34.36 -13.76
C THR A 20 23.52 33.01 -13.07
N LEU A 21 23.39 33.02 -11.74
CA LEU A 21 22.92 31.87 -11.00
C LEU A 21 21.51 31.57 -11.51
N ALA A 22 21.40 30.96 -12.69
CA ALA A 22 20.28 30.11 -13.00
C ALA A 22 20.44 28.97 -12.00
N LEU A 23 19.65 29.05 -10.92
CA LEU A 23 19.26 27.86 -10.18
C LEU A 23 19.03 26.75 -11.23
N PRO A 24 19.53 25.51 -11.03
CA PRO A 24 19.05 24.41 -11.87
C PRO A 24 17.52 24.54 -11.89
N PRO A 25 16.85 24.43 -13.07
CA PRO A 25 15.40 24.56 -13.10
C PRO A 25 14.91 23.68 -11.98
N GLN A 26 14.33 24.31 -10.94
CA GLN A 26 13.60 23.54 -9.96
C GLN A 26 12.63 22.79 -10.85
N ILE A 27 12.70 21.45 -10.81
CA ILE A 27 11.60 20.64 -11.31
C ILE A 27 10.44 21.17 -10.48
N ALA A 28 9.69 22.12 -11.04
CA ALA A 28 8.49 22.61 -10.42
C ALA A 28 7.69 21.33 -10.23
N ARG A 29 7.47 20.96 -8.97
CA ARG A 29 6.58 19.84 -8.69
C ARG A 29 5.28 20.20 -9.40
N ALA A 30 4.77 19.28 -10.21
CA ALA A 30 3.41 19.37 -10.75
C ALA A 30 2.49 19.85 -9.62
N ALA A 31 1.91 21.03 -9.82
CA ALA A 31 0.95 21.60 -8.90
C ALA A 31 -0.41 20.96 -9.17
N THR A 32 -1.21 20.83 -8.12
CA THR A 32 -2.63 20.53 -8.23
C THR A 32 -3.39 21.82 -8.05
N LEU A 33 -4.17 22.21 -9.05
CA LEU A 33 -5.03 23.39 -9.07
C LEU A 33 -6.47 22.90 -8.95
N THR A 34 -7.22 23.42 -7.99
CA THR A 34 -8.61 23.01 -7.76
C THR A 34 -9.59 23.99 -8.39
N VAL A 35 -10.68 23.49 -8.99
CA VAL A 35 -11.76 24.30 -9.58
C VAL A 35 -13.09 23.86 -8.99
N ASP A 36 -13.90 24.82 -8.54
CA ASP A 36 -15.24 24.62 -8.00
C ASP A 36 -16.07 25.88 -8.27
N ASP A 37 -17.20 25.76 -8.97
CA ASP A 37 -18.02 26.91 -9.37
C ASP A 37 -18.85 27.50 -8.22
N ASP A 38 -19.04 26.75 -7.12
CA ASP A 38 -19.84 27.19 -5.97
C ASP A 38 -19.18 26.98 -4.58
N GLY A 39 -18.00 26.37 -4.53
CA GLY A 39 -17.30 26.03 -3.28
C GLY A 39 -15.85 26.53 -3.13
N PRO A 40 -15.12 26.00 -2.14
CA PRO A 40 -13.84 26.55 -1.66
C PRO A 40 -12.64 25.99 -2.44
N ALA A 41 -12.56 26.26 -3.74
CA ALA A 41 -11.42 25.91 -4.58
C ALA A 41 -10.49 27.10 -4.88
N ASP A 42 -9.35 26.83 -5.50
CA ASP A 42 -8.38 27.86 -5.91
C ASP A 42 -8.95 28.77 -7.03
N TYR A 43 -9.79 28.21 -7.91
CA TYR A 43 -10.43 28.90 -9.02
C TYR A 43 -11.92 28.59 -9.09
N SER A 44 -12.71 29.54 -9.60
CA SER A 44 -14.14 29.36 -9.86
C SER A 44 -14.47 29.07 -11.32
N THR A 45 -13.46 29.14 -12.20
CA THR A 45 -13.59 28.82 -13.63
C THR A 45 -12.44 27.92 -14.05
N ILE A 46 -12.72 27.02 -14.98
CA ILE A 46 -11.71 26.09 -15.49
C ILE A 46 -10.67 26.86 -16.32
N GLN A 47 -11.10 27.86 -17.10
CA GLN A 47 -10.16 28.61 -17.94
C GLN A 47 -9.16 29.42 -17.12
N ASP A 48 -9.52 29.96 -15.95
CA ASP A 48 -8.56 30.69 -15.10
C ASP A 48 -7.51 29.77 -14.48
N ALA A 49 -7.93 28.56 -14.08
CA ALA A 49 -7.00 27.51 -13.64
C ALA A 49 -6.06 27.12 -14.79
N ILE A 50 -6.60 26.90 -15.99
CA ILE A 50 -5.80 26.64 -17.20
C ILE A 50 -4.81 27.78 -17.40
N ASN A 51 -5.25 29.04 -17.40
CA ASN A 51 -4.38 30.20 -17.62
C ASN A 51 -3.18 30.27 -16.67
N THR A 52 -3.36 29.80 -15.43
CA THR A 52 -2.31 29.77 -14.41
C THR A 52 -1.43 28.53 -14.46
N ALA A 53 -1.98 27.40 -14.93
CA ALA A 53 -1.28 26.12 -15.01
C ALA A 53 -0.04 26.18 -15.91
N SER A 54 1.02 25.52 -15.44
CA SER A 54 2.26 25.24 -16.16
C SER A 54 2.27 23.81 -16.69
N THR A 55 3.17 23.51 -17.63
CA THR A 55 3.36 22.14 -18.13
C THR A 55 3.64 21.17 -16.99
N GLY A 56 2.89 20.07 -16.95
CA GLY A 56 2.94 19.02 -15.94
C GLY A 56 1.91 19.18 -14.82
N ASP A 57 1.23 20.31 -14.72
CA ASP A 57 0.23 20.55 -13.66
C ASP A 57 -1.05 19.73 -13.89
N VAL A 58 -1.74 19.46 -12.77
CA VAL A 58 -3.03 18.78 -12.72
C VAL A 58 -4.10 19.77 -12.30
N ILE A 59 -5.18 19.88 -13.06
CA ILE A 59 -6.37 20.66 -12.74
C ILE A 59 -7.48 19.66 -12.39
N THR A 60 -7.93 19.69 -11.15
CA THR A 60 -9.02 18.86 -10.63
C THR A 60 -10.28 19.70 -10.49
N VAL A 61 -11.37 19.28 -11.14
CA VAL A 61 -12.61 20.04 -11.25
C VAL A 61 -13.73 19.34 -10.47
N SER A 62 -14.27 20.00 -9.45
CA SER A 62 -15.40 19.49 -8.67
C SER A 62 -16.69 19.44 -9.49
N PRO A 63 -17.69 18.62 -9.07
CA PRO A 63 -18.93 18.45 -9.80
C PRO A 63 -19.67 19.78 -9.98
N GLY A 64 -20.19 20.04 -11.17
CA GLY A 64 -20.75 21.33 -11.51
C GLY A 64 -21.05 21.46 -13.00
N THR A 65 -21.65 22.58 -13.40
CA THR A 65 -21.89 22.90 -14.82
C THR A 65 -21.17 24.19 -15.20
N TYR A 66 -20.02 24.01 -15.82
CA TYR A 66 -19.11 25.06 -16.24
C TYR A 66 -19.48 25.54 -17.64
N ASN A 67 -20.12 26.70 -17.73
CA ASN A 67 -20.52 27.31 -19.00
C ASN A 67 -19.35 28.11 -19.59
N GLU A 68 -18.40 27.40 -20.18
CA GLU A 68 -17.12 27.94 -20.65
C GLU A 68 -16.73 27.35 -22.01
N ASN A 69 -15.95 28.12 -22.78
CA ASN A 69 -15.22 27.60 -23.94
C ASN A 69 -13.73 27.59 -23.60
N LEU A 70 -13.18 26.39 -23.46
CA LEU A 70 -11.83 26.19 -22.95
C LEU A 70 -10.78 26.19 -24.07
N THR A 71 -9.63 26.79 -23.79
CA THR A 71 -8.47 26.80 -24.67
C THR A 71 -7.21 26.46 -23.89
N ILE A 72 -6.62 25.30 -24.22
CA ILE A 72 -5.33 24.85 -23.75
C ILE A 72 -4.34 25.10 -24.89
N SER A 73 -3.30 25.89 -24.64
CA SER A 73 -2.31 26.23 -25.67
C SER A 73 -0.89 26.21 -25.13
N ASP A 74 0.01 25.61 -25.91
CA ASP A 74 1.46 25.60 -25.68
C ASP A 74 1.90 25.04 -24.31
N LYS A 75 1.10 24.11 -23.74
CA LYS A 75 1.39 23.43 -22.47
C LYS A 75 0.75 22.05 -22.41
N GLU A 76 1.35 21.17 -21.63
CA GLU A 76 0.85 19.81 -21.37
C GLU A 76 0.30 19.77 -19.95
N ILE A 77 -1.00 19.56 -19.78
CA ILE A 77 -1.65 19.53 -18.47
C ILE A 77 -2.56 18.31 -18.35
N THR A 78 -2.85 17.90 -17.13
CA THR A 78 -3.96 16.98 -16.86
C THR A 78 -5.17 17.78 -16.43
N LEU A 79 -6.28 17.67 -17.16
CA LEU A 79 -7.58 18.21 -16.78
C LEU A 79 -8.50 17.04 -16.46
N GLN A 80 -8.89 16.91 -15.20
CA GLN A 80 -9.70 15.79 -14.71
C GLN A 80 -10.83 16.29 -13.80
N SER A 81 -11.98 15.64 -13.84
CA SER A 81 -13.03 15.84 -12.83
C SER A 81 -12.65 15.21 -11.49
N ASP A 82 -13.31 15.59 -10.39
CA ASP A 82 -13.19 14.93 -9.08
C ASP A 82 -14.55 14.89 -8.37
N PRO A 83 -15.14 13.72 -8.08
CA PRO A 83 -14.65 12.39 -8.48
C PRO A 83 -14.69 12.23 -10.01
N ASN A 84 -13.92 11.27 -10.56
CA ASN A 84 -13.85 10.92 -12.00
C ASN A 84 -15.19 10.39 -12.58
N ASP A 85 -16.25 11.18 -12.41
CA ASP A 85 -17.64 10.94 -12.79
C ASP A 85 -18.08 11.97 -13.84
N PRO A 86 -18.06 11.59 -15.13
CA PRO A 86 -18.44 12.49 -16.22
C PRO A 86 -19.91 12.91 -16.18
N THR A 87 -20.79 12.20 -15.47
CA THR A 87 -22.21 12.58 -15.37
C THR A 87 -22.43 13.75 -14.41
N ALA A 88 -21.49 13.97 -13.48
CA ALA A 88 -21.56 15.00 -12.45
C ALA A 88 -20.83 16.29 -12.82
N THR A 89 -19.86 16.23 -13.75
CA THR A 89 -19.02 17.38 -14.14
C THR A 89 -19.18 17.72 -15.61
N VAL A 90 -19.85 18.84 -15.89
CA VAL A 90 -20.27 19.25 -17.24
C VAL A 90 -19.52 20.49 -17.69
N ILE A 91 -18.89 20.44 -18.87
CA ILE A 91 -18.36 21.59 -19.60
C ILE A 91 -19.30 21.89 -20.76
N ASN A 92 -19.95 23.05 -20.72
CA ASN A 92 -20.95 23.47 -21.68
C ASN A 92 -20.48 24.70 -22.48
N GLY A 93 -20.28 24.54 -23.79
CA GLY A 93 -19.83 25.60 -24.70
C GLY A 93 -20.89 26.68 -24.99
N GLY A 94 -22.08 26.55 -24.38
CA GLY A 94 -23.13 27.58 -24.38
C GLY A 94 -23.77 27.84 -25.75
N GLY A 95 -23.62 26.91 -26.70
CA GLY A 95 -24.14 27.07 -28.06
C GLY A 95 -23.28 27.96 -28.95
N THR A 96 -21.97 28.10 -28.66
CA THR A 96 -21.06 28.95 -29.42
C THR A 96 -19.69 28.29 -29.61
N GLY A 97 -19.14 28.37 -30.82
CA GLY A 97 -17.78 27.91 -31.10
C GLY A 97 -17.50 26.45 -30.71
N ARG A 98 -16.28 26.21 -30.24
CA ARG A 98 -15.79 24.91 -29.75
C ARG A 98 -15.84 24.91 -28.23
N THR A 99 -16.35 23.84 -27.63
CA THR A 99 -16.39 23.74 -26.16
C THR A 99 -14.99 23.63 -25.56
N ILE A 100 -14.11 22.81 -26.16
CA ILE A 100 -12.71 22.68 -25.73
C ILE A 100 -11.78 22.69 -26.95
N SER A 101 -10.66 23.42 -26.85
CA SER A 101 -9.61 23.47 -27.88
C SER A 101 -8.22 23.19 -27.28
N PHE A 102 -7.55 22.14 -27.79
CA PHE A 102 -6.11 21.93 -27.58
C PHE A 102 -5.33 22.43 -28.80
N ASN A 103 -4.44 23.40 -28.60
CA ASN A 103 -3.59 23.95 -29.65
C ASN A 103 -2.12 23.82 -29.25
N ASN A 104 -1.35 22.98 -29.94
CA ASN A 104 0.05 22.72 -29.61
C ASN A 104 0.25 22.32 -28.12
N ALA A 105 -0.67 21.51 -27.59
CA ALA A 105 -0.75 21.18 -26.16
C ALA A 105 -0.14 19.81 -25.80
N GLY A 106 0.71 19.28 -26.69
CA GLY A 106 1.48 18.06 -26.47
C GLY A 106 0.68 16.89 -25.90
N VAL A 107 1.24 16.18 -24.91
CA VAL A 107 0.65 14.98 -24.28
C VAL A 107 -0.27 15.30 -23.08
N SER A 108 -1.19 16.26 -23.25
CA SER A 108 -2.20 16.59 -22.22
C SER A 108 -3.18 15.43 -21.96
N VAL A 109 -3.87 15.46 -20.82
CA VAL A 109 -4.94 14.51 -20.48
C VAL A 109 -6.26 15.26 -20.27
N LEU A 110 -7.35 14.70 -20.80
CA LEU A 110 -8.72 15.13 -20.54
C LEU A 110 -9.53 13.93 -20.06
N GLU A 111 -10.05 14.01 -18.83
CA GLU A 111 -10.68 12.86 -18.18
C GLU A 111 -11.94 13.22 -17.40
N GLY A 112 -13.00 12.42 -17.56
CA GLY A 112 -14.15 12.46 -16.64
C GLY A 112 -15.12 13.63 -16.83
N PHE A 113 -15.30 14.14 -18.05
CA PHE A 113 -16.24 15.25 -18.30
C PHE A 113 -17.37 14.88 -19.24
N THR A 114 -18.57 15.42 -18.98
CA THR A 114 -19.56 15.65 -20.04
C THR A 114 -19.21 16.93 -20.78
N ILE A 115 -19.08 16.86 -22.10
CA ILE A 115 -18.73 17.96 -23.00
C ILE A 115 -19.90 18.18 -23.95
N THR A 116 -20.50 19.36 -23.88
CA THR A 116 -21.74 19.67 -24.59
C THR A 116 -21.80 21.12 -25.10
N GLY A 117 -22.82 21.42 -25.90
CA GLY A 117 -23.14 22.78 -26.33
C GLY A 117 -22.19 23.38 -27.38
N GLY A 118 -21.24 22.62 -27.92
CA GLY A 118 -20.37 23.07 -29.01
C GLY A 118 -21.15 23.24 -30.32
N THR A 119 -20.80 24.25 -31.12
CA THR A 119 -21.41 24.51 -32.44
C THR A 119 -20.44 24.45 -33.62
N ASP A 120 -19.14 24.32 -33.33
CA ASP A 120 -18.12 23.90 -34.28
C ASP A 120 -17.66 22.46 -33.99
N SER A 121 -17.43 22.13 -32.72
CA SER A 121 -17.22 20.78 -32.19
C SER A 121 -17.32 20.79 -30.66
N GLY A 122 -17.51 19.63 -30.02
CA GLY A 122 -17.34 19.49 -28.58
C GLY A 122 -15.87 19.65 -28.18
N LEU A 123 -15.00 18.90 -28.86
CA LEU A 123 -13.55 19.00 -28.67
C LEU A 123 -12.85 19.22 -30.02
N TYR A 124 -11.87 20.11 -30.03
CA TYR A 124 -10.98 20.33 -31.16
C TYR A 124 -9.52 20.14 -30.73
N THR A 125 -8.75 19.35 -31.48
CA THR A 125 -7.31 19.18 -31.25
C THR A 125 -6.54 19.61 -32.48
N LYS A 126 -5.48 20.41 -32.27
CA LYS A 126 -4.59 20.87 -33.31
C LYS A 126 -3.14 20.75 -32.87
N LEU A 127 -2.30 20.08 -33.68
CA LEU A 127 -0.89 19.86 -33.37
C LEU A 127 -0.68 19.33 -31.94
N SER A 128 -1.60 18.49 -31.46
CA SER A 128 -1.62 18.01 -30.07
C SER A 128 -1.77 16.50 -30.04
N SER A 129 -1.34 15.87 -28.95
CA SER A 129 -1.42 14.42 -28.78
C SER A 129 -2.08 14.04 -27.44
N PRO A 130 -3.28 14.58 -27.15
CA PRO A 130 -3.88 14.37 -25.85
C PRO A 130 -4.41 12.94 -25.69
N THR A 131 -4.42 12.45 -24.45
CA THR A 131 -5.23 11.30 -24.05
C THR A 131 -6.59 11.82 -23.58
N ILE A 132 -7.66 11.35 -24.21
CA ILE A 132 -9.05 11.69 -23.89
C ILE A 132 -9.71 10.41 -23.43
N MET A 133 -10.15 10.38 -22.17
CA MET A 133 -10.78 9.19 -21.60
C MET A 133 -11.95 9.50 -20.70
N ARG A 134 -12.87 8.54 -20.56
CA ARG A 134 -14.01 8.62 -19.65
C ARG A 134 -14.84 9.89 -19.82
N CYS A 135 -14.92 10.41 -21.05
CA CYS A 135 -15.69 11.60 -21.36
C CYS A 135 -16.99 11.23 -22.09
N ILE A 136 -18.01 12.06 -21.88
CA ILE A 136 -19.28 12.02 -22.63
C ILE A 136 -19.31 13.19 -23.59
N PHE A 137 -19.41 12.94 -24.90
CA PHE A 137 -19.61 13.96 -25.91
C PHE A 137 -21.05 13.92 -26.40
N THR A 138 -21.85 14.92 -26.05
CA THR A 138 -23.27 14.94 -26.40
C THR A 138 -23.78 16.32 -26.78
N ASN A 139 -24.77 16.35 -27.68
CA ASN A 139 -25.42 17.57 -28.16
C ASN A 139 -24.44 18.61 -28.72
N ASN A 140 -23.33 18.16 -29.29
CA ASN A 140 -22.39 19.03 -29.99
C ASN A 140 -22.69 19.00 -31.49
N THR A 141 -22.54 20.16 -32.13
CA THR A 141 -22.79 20.34 -33.56
C THR A 141 -21.48 20.64 -34.28
N GLY A 142 -21.18 19.83 -35.29
CA GLY A 142 -20.07 20.00 -36.20
C GLY A 142 -20.42 21.02 -37.26
N SER A 143 -19.59 22.06 -37.42
CA SER A 143 -19.81 23.01 -38.50
C SER A 143 -19.66 22.30 -39.86
N SER A 144 -20.55 22.57 -40.82
CA SER A 144 -20.49 22.02 -42.19
C SER A 144 -20.37 20.49 -42.31
N GLY A 145 -20.77 19.72 -41.30
CA GLY A 145 -20.64 18.26 -41.28
C GLY A 145 -19.27 17.71 -40.87
N TYR A 146 -18.41 18.55 -40.27
CA TYR A 146 -17.21 18.10 -39.55
C TYR A 146 -17.56 17.42 -38.21
N GLY A 147 -16.56 17.07 -37.41
CA GLY A 147 -16.73 16.35 -36.14
C GLY A 147 -17.56 17.13 -35.13
N GLY A 148 -18.80 16.68 -34.89
CA GLY A 148 -19.67 17.21 -33.85
C GLY A 148 -19.15 16.88 -32.46
N GLY A 149 -18.80 15.62 -32.19
CA GLY A 149 -18.21 15.23 -30.91
C GLY A 149 -16.78 15.75 -30.77
N LEU A 150 -15.87 15.23 -31.60
CA LEU A 150 -14.45 15.54 -31.58
C LEU A 150 -13.91 15.73 -33.01
N TYR A 151 -13.18 16.83 -33.21
CA TYR A 151 -12.44 17.11 -34.42
C TYR A 151 -10.93 17.22 -34.12
N SER A 152 -10.16 16.26 -34.65
CA SER A 152 -8.69 16.25 -34.63
C SER A 152 -8.11 16.73 -35.97
N ASP A 153 -7.16 17.66 -35.91
CA ASP A 153 -6.46 18.26 -37.05
C ASP A 153 -4.93 18.19 -36.83
N ASN A 154 -4.24 17.44 -37.69
CA ASN A 154 -2.78 17.25 -37.65
C ASN A 154 -2.26 16.92 -36.23
N SER A 155 -2.93 15.97 -35.58
CA SER A 155 -2.79 15.65 -34.16
C SER A 155 -2.68 14.13 -33.96
N SER A 156 -2.23 13.69 -32.79
CA SER A 156 -2.12 12.26 -32.48
C SER A 156 -2.85 11.88 -31.18
N PRO A 157 -4.18 12.06 -31.10
CA PRO A 157 -4.92 11.81 -29.87
C PRO A 157 -5.09 10.30 -29.59
N THR A 158 -5.06 9.94 -28.31
CA THR A 158 -5.56 8.65 -27.81
C THR A 158 -6.96 8.86 -27.26
N ILE A 159 -7.95 8.24 -27.88
CA ILE A 159 -9.38 8.39 -27.57
C ILE A 159 -9.85 7.02 -27.07
N VAL A 160 -10.03 6.90 -25.75
CA VAL A 160 -10.27 5.60 -25.10
C VAL A 160 -11.38 5.67 -24.05
N ASN A 161 -12.25 4.66 -23.98
CA ASN A 161 -13.33 4.60 -22.98
C ASN A 161 -14.20 5.86 -22.96
N ASN A 162 -14.58 6.40 -24.13
CA ASN A 162 -15.48 7.55 -24.21
C ASN A 162 -16.84 7.16 -24.80
N ILE A 163 -17.83 8.01 -24.53
CA ILE A 163 -19.18 7.85 -25.05
C ILE A 163 -19.50 9.06 -25.92
N PHE A 164 -19.93 8.81 -27.15
CA PHE A 164 -20.39 9.83 -28.09
C PHE A 164 -21.83 9.53 -28.46
N TYR A 165 -22.75 10.47 -28.21
CA TYR A 165 -24.13 10.29 -28.61
C TYR A 165 -24.87 11.60 -28.85
N ALA A 166 -25.89 11.55 -29.70
CA ALA A 166 -26.74 12.70 -30.03
C ALA A 166 -25.95 13.93 -30.53
N ASN A 167 -24.80 13.71 -31.18
CA ASN A 167 -24.08 14.78 -31.85
C ASN A 167 -24.66 15.01 -33.26
N THR A 168 -24.45 16.21 -33.78
CA THR A 168 -24.77 16.57 -35.17
C THR A 168 -23.47 16.77 -35.95
N GLY A 169 -23.30 16.10 -37.09
CA GLY A 169 -21.98 15.93 -37.72
C GLY A 169 -21.43 14.53 -37.44
N ASP A 170 -20.14 14.30 -37.69
CA ASP A 170 -19.52 13.01 -37.32
C ASP A 170 -19.20 12.98 -35.82
N ASP A 171 -19.26 11.82 -35.15
CA ASP A 171 -18.84 11.74 -33.74
C ASP A 171 -17.34 12.02 -33.61
N LEU A 172 -16.53 11.36 -34.45
CA LEU A 172 -15.09 11.56 -34.54
C LEU A 172 -14.70 11.96 -35.97
N TYR A 173 -14.03 13.09 -36.12
CA TYR A 173 -13.44 13.55 -37.38
C TYR A 173 -11.93 13.74 -37.22
N LEU A 174 -11.14 12.91 -37.91
CA LEU A 174 -9.69 12.83 -37.79
C LEU A 174 -9.05 13.25 -39.12
N LEU A 175 -8.64 14.52 -39.20
CA LEU A 175 -7.97 15.11 -40.37
C LEU A 175 -6.46 15.13 -40.18
N ASP A 176 -5.72 14.58 -41.14
CA ASP A 176 -4.25 14.56 -41.14
C ASP A 176 -3.65 14.04 -39.82
N SER A 177 -4.41 13.24 -39.08
CA SER A 177 -4.13 12.85 -37.69
C SER A 177 -3.68 11.39 -37.59
N ILE A 178 -2.95 11.05 -36.52
CA ILE A 178 -2.54 9.68 -36.18
C ILE A 178 -3.20 9.28 -34.86
N ALA A 179 -4.41 8.73 -34.92
CA ALA A 179 -5.22 8.50 -33.73
C ALA A 179 -5.23 7.04 -33.25
N THR A 180 -5.37 6.85 -31.95
CA THR A 180 -5.77 5.57 -31.35
C THR A 180 -7.21 5.73 -30.86
N VAL A 181 -8.15 4.95 -31.38
CA VAL A 181 -9.58 4.99 -31.04
C VAL A 181 -9.98 3.61 -30.56
N VAL A 182 -10.03 3.44 -29.24
CA VAL A 182 -10.19 2.12 -28.62
C VAL A 182 -11.28 2.14 -27.55
N ASN A 183 -12.09 1.08 -27.45
CA ASN A 183 -13.06 0.93 -26.36
C ASN A 183 -14.05 2.11 -26.25
N ASN A 184 -14.48 2.74 -27.35
CA ASN A 184 -15.46 3.82 -27.29
C ASN A 184 -16.85 3.33 -27.69
N THR A 185 -17.89 3.97 -27.16
CA THR A 185 -19.28 3.75 -27.57
C THR A 185 -19.77 4.97 -28.35
N LEU A 186 -20.08 4.79 -29.63
CA LEU A 186 -20.56 5.84 -30.54
C LEU A 186 -21.98 5.48 -31.00
N TYR A 187 -22.97 6.26 -30.55
CA TYR A 187 -24.38 5.94 -30.72
C TYR A 187 -25.22 7.07 -31.35
N ASN A 188 -25.94 6.73 -32.42
CA ASN A 188 -27.07 7.51 -32.95
C ASN A 188 -26.75 8.98 -33.26
N THR A 189 -25.62 9.24 -33.89
CA THR A 189 -25.24 10.58 -34.34
C THR A 189 -25.72 10.86 -35.78
N ASN A 190 -25.98 12.13 -36.09
CA ASN A 190 -26.47 12.61 -37.39
C ASN A 190 -25.33 12.75 -38.43
N GLY A 191 -24.44 11.76 -38.49
CA GLY A 191 -23.27 11.70 -39.36
C GLY A 191 -22.62 10.33 -39.33
N SER A 192 -21.30 10.29 -39.44
CA SER A 192 -20.50 9.07 -39.29
C SER A 192 -20.10 8.85 -37.84
N GLY A 193 -19.86 7.60 -37.44
CA GLY A 193 -19.19 7.32 -36.17
C GLY A 193 -17.76 7.83 -36.21
N ILE A 194 -16.93 7.23 -37.06
CA ILE A 194 -15.52 7.61 -37.19
C ILE A 194 -15.23 7.99 -38.64
N LYS A 195 -14.73 9.20 -38.86
CA LYS A 195 -14.27 9.67 -40.16
C LYS A 195 -12.80 10.03 -40.08
N THR A 196 -11.98 9.37 -40.89
CA THR A 196 -10.54 9.62 -40.98
C THR A 196 -10.18 10.08 -42.40
N LEU A 197 -9.60 11.27 -42.52
CA LEU A 197 -9.17 11.86 -43.79
C LEU A 197 -7.67 12.14 -43.75
N HIS A 198 -6.93 11.58 -44.71
CA HIS A 198 -5.49 11.80 -44.89
C HIS A 198 -4.61 11.39 -43.68
N GLY A 199 -5.21 10.74 -42.68
CA GLY A 199 -4.57 10.32 -41.45
C GLY A 199 -4.36 8.82 -41.35
N SER A 200 -3.76 8.41 -40.23
CA SER A 200 -3.64 7.01 -39.82
C SER A 200 -4.44 6.77 -38.55
N ALA A 201 -4.96 5.56 -38.37
CA ALA A 201 -5.71 5.25 -37.16
C ALA A 201 -5.63 3.78 -36.75
N VAL A 202 -5.62 3.56 -35.44
CA VAL A 202 -5.95 2.27 -34.83
C VAL A 202 -7.39 2.38 -34.31
N ILE A 203 -8.28 1.53 -34.80
CA ILE A 203 -9.70 1.50 -34.43
C ILE A 203 -10.04 0.10 -33.95
N ALA A 204 -10.19 -0.08 -32.64
CA ALA A 204 -10.46 -1.40 -32.07
C ALA A 204 -11.40 -1.39 -30.88
N ASN A 205 -12.11 -2.50 -30.66
CA ASN A 205 -12.97 -2.70 -29.49
C ASN A 205 -14.05 -1.62 -29.33
N ASN A 206 -14.40 -0.88 -30.38
CA ASN A 206 -15.44 0.16 -30.29
C ASN A 206 -16.81 -0.44 -30.59
N ILE A 207 -17.85 0.13 -30.00
CA ILE A 207 -19.23 -0.05 -30.47
C ILE A 207 -19.64 1.17 -31.28
N ILE A 208 -19.92 0.98 -32.56
CA ILE A 208 -20.37 2.02 -33.49
C ILE A 208 -21.75 1.63 -34.02
N TYR A 209 -22.78 2.20 -33.41
CA TYR A 209 -24.16 1.75 -33.61
C TYR A 209 -25.11 2.87 -34.01
N PHE A 210 -25.98 2.56 -34.98
CA PHE A 210 -27.11 3.41 -35.36
C PHE A 210 -26.76 4.81 -35.90
N GLN A 211 -25.52 4.97 -36.37
CA GLN A 211 -25.05 6.16 -37.08
C GLN A 211 -25.86 6.37 -38.36
N ARG A 212 -26.09 7.64 -38.74
CA ARG A 212 -26.90 7.95 -39.93
C ARG A 212 -26.16 7.61 -41.24
N ASP A 213 -24.90 8.02 -41.35
CA ASP A 213 -24.16 8.00 -42.62
C ASP A 213 -23.20 6.80 -42.69
N TYR A 214 -22.13 6.81 -41.91
CA TYR A 214 -21.11 5.76 -41.97
C TYR A 214 -20.74 5.23 -40.58
N GLY A 215 -20.38 3.95 -40.48
CA GLY A 215 -19.71 3.45 -39.26
C GLY A 215 -18.30 4.01 -39.21
N ILE A 216 -17.48 3.54 -40.14
CA ILE A 216 -16.11 4.01 -40.36
C ILE A 216 -15.97 4.52 -41.80
N TYR A 217 -15.66 5.80 -41.93
CA TYR A 217 -15.28 6.44 -43.18
C TYR A 217 -13.76 6.61 -43.21
N TYR A 218 -13.11 6.09 -44.24
CA TYR A 218 -11.66 6.19 -44.41
C TYR A 218 -11.31 6.70 -45.80
N TYR A 219 -10.56 7.80 -45.88
CA TYR A 219 -10.04 8.32 -47.14
C TYR A 219 -8.63 8.84 -47.00
N VAL A 220 -7.77 8.51 -47.96
CA VAL A 220 -6.45 9.12 -48.10
C VAL A 220 -6.19 9.47 -49.55
N ALA A 221 -5.72 10.69 -49.81
CA ALA A 221 -5.33 11.09 -51.16
C ALA A 221 -4.14 10.24 -51.67
N PRO A 222 -4.06 9.98 -52.99
CA PRO A 222 -2.94 9.27 -53.59
C PRO A 222 -1.59 9.89 -53.22
N GLY A 223 -0.61 9.05 -52.88
CA GLY A 223 0.76 9.49 -52.59
C GLY A 223 1.04 9.87 -51.12
N ILE A 224 0.02 9.84 -50.26
CA ILE A 224 0.19 10.04 -48.81
C ILE A 224 0.44 8.68 -48.15
N SER A 225 1.53 8.56 -47.39
CA SER A 225 1.81 7.39 -46.56
C SER A 225 0.86 7.36 -45.36
N HIS A 226 0.27 6.21 -45.10
CA HIS A 226 -0.75 6.04 -44.06
C HIS A 226 -0.83 4.58 -43.61
N PHE A 227 -1.45 4.35 -42.47
CA PHE A 227 -1.89 3.02 -42.05
C PHE A 227 -3.25 3.12 -41.37
N ILE A 228 -4.06 2.08 -41.49
CA ILE A 228 -5.26 1.94 -40.68
C ILE A 228 -5.39 0.48 -40.23
N THR A 229 -5.72 0.31 -38.96
CA THR A 229 -6.00 -1.00 -38.35
C THR A 229 -7.42 -0.96 -37.83
N ILE A 230 -8.26 -1.89 -38.28
CA ILE A 230 -9.66 -2.00 -37.87
C ILE A 230 -9.87 -3.43 -37.39
N ARG A 231 -10.22 -3.59 -36.11
CA ARG A 231 -10.46 -4.93 -35.56
C ARG A 231 -11.31 -4.96 -34.31
N HIS A 232 -12.03 -6.07 -34.12
CA HIS A 232 -12.85 -6.32 -32.93
C HIS A 232 -13.78 -5.15 -32.59
N ASN A 233 -14.36 -4.48 -33.59
CA ASN A 233 -15.39 -3.47 -33.37
C ASN A 233 -16.78 -4.08 -33.60
N LEU A 234 -17.80 -3.59 -32.91
CA LEU A 234 -19.18 -3.74 -33.39
C LEU A 234 -19.50 -2.57 -34.32
N VAL A 235 -19.85 -2.84 -35.57
CA VAL A 235 -20.30 -1.82 -36.52
C VAL A 235 -21.61 -2.25 -37.17
N ASN A 236 -22.68 -1.52 -36.85
CA ASN A 236 -24.00 -1.75 -37.42
C ASN A 236 -24.76 -0.42 -37.49
N VAL A 237 -24.68 0.24 -38.65
CA VAL A 237 -25.22 1.59 -38.85
C VAL A 237 -26.39 1.62 -39.83
N LYS A 238 -27.05 2.78 -39.97
CA LYS A 238 -28.26 2.91 -40.80
C LYS A 238 -27.97 2.86 -42.30
N SER A 239 -26.80 3.33 -42.73
CA SER A 239 -26.44 3.40 -44.15
C SER A 239 -25.28 2.46 -44.51
N VAL A 240 -24.02 2.83 -44.29
CA VAL A 240 -22.88 2.00 -44.71
C VAL A 240 -21.87 1.81 -43.57
N ASP A 241 -21.62 0.56 -43.18
CA ASP A 241 -20.72 0.26 -42.04
C ASP A 241 -19.29 0.72 -42.30
N TYR A 242 -18.76 0.48 -43.50
CA TYR A 242 -17.40 0.86 -43.89
C TYR A 242 -17.43 1.56 -45.25
N PHE A 243 -16.96 2.81 -45.33
CA PHE A 243 -16.86 3.55 -46.60
C PHE A 243 -15.46 4.12 -46.90
N ASN A 244 -14.90 3.75 -48.06
CA ASN A 244 -13.64 4.26 -48.60
C ASN A 244 -13.87 4.65 -50.06
N PRO A 245 -13.80 5.95 -50.41
CA PRO A 245 -14.10 6.38 -51.77
C PRO A 245 -13.06 5.93 -52.80
N ASN A 246 -11.86 5.53 -52.37
CA ASN A 246 -10.83 4.97 -53.27
C ASN A 246 -11.03 3.48 -53.56
N GLY A 247 -12.05 2.82 -52.98
CA GLY A 247 -12.35 1.41 -53.22
C GLY A 247 -12.16 0.55 -51.98
N SER A 248 -11.39 -0.54 -52.10
CA SER A 248 -11.31 -1.58 -51.07
C SER A 248 -10.87 -1.03 -49.71
N PHE A 249 -11.57 -1.48 -48.66
CA PHE A 249 -11.08 -1.29 -47.29
C PHE A 249 -9.83 -2.12 -47.02
N PRO A 250 -8.95 -1.62 -46.15
CA PRO A 250 -7.95 -2.44 -45.48
C PRO A 250 -8.62 -3.60 -44.73
N THR A 251 -7.84 -4.62 -44.40
CA THR A 251 -8.35 -5.82 -43.72
C THR A 251 -9.05 -5.44 -42.42
N VAL A 252 -10.34 -5.76 -42.33
CA VAL A 252 -11.15 -5.71 -41.10
C VAL A 252 -11.08 -7.08 -40.44
N ILE A 253 -10.72 -7.13 -39.16
CA ILE A 253 -10.45 -8.39 -38.44
C ILE A 253 -11.44 -8.54 -37.29
N ASN A 254 -12.26 -9.59 -37.30
CA ASN A 254 -13.15 -9.96 -36.19
C ASN A 254 -14.16 -8.86 -35.76
N ASP A 255 -14.53 -7.95 -36.66
CA ASP A 255 -15.62 -7.02 -36.39
C ASP A 255 -16.98 -7.75 -36.41
N ILE A 256 -17.87 -7.32 -35.52
CA ILE A 256 -19.21 -7.87 -35.32
C ILE A 256 -20.23 -6.95 -35.97
N LYS A 257 -21.20 -7.53 -36.67
CA LYS A 257 -22.39 -6.82 -37.16
C LYS A 257 -23.64 -7.36 -36.47
N ALA A 258 -23.99 -6.78 -35.32
CA ALA A 258 -25.12 -7.18 -34.51
C ALA A 258 -25.80 -5.97 -33.86
N ASN A 259 -26.91 -6.20 -33.15
CA ASN A 259 -27.40 -5.23 -32.16
C ASN A 259 -26.49 -5.37 -30.92
N PRO A 260 -25.91 -4.28 -30.38
CA PRO A 260 -25.11 -4.35 -29.16
C PRO A 260 -25.90 -4.75 -27.91
N GLN A 261 -27.25 -4.71 -27.95
CA GLN A 261 -28.11 -4.98 -26.79
C GLN A 261 -27.80 -4.04 -25.62
N PHE A 262 -27.87 -2.73 -25.87
CA PHE A 262 -27.82 -1.75 -24.80
C PHE A 262 -29.05 -1.84 -23.90
N VAL A 263 -28.86 -1.66 -22.58
CA VAL A 263 -29.93 -1.71 -21.57
C VAL A 263 -31.01 -0.65 -21.82
N ASP A 264 -30.63 0.63 -21.93
CA ASP A 264 -31.57 1.72 -22.22
C ASP A 264 -30.91 2.89 -22.97
N PRO A 265 -30.60 2.71 -24.26
CA PRO A 265 -29.89 3.73 -25.03
C PRO A 265 -30.72 5.01 -25.26
N GLY A 266 -32.03 4.97 -25.00
CA GLY A 266 -32.91 6.15 -25.06
C GLY A 266 -32.67 7.14 -23.92
N ASN A 267 -32.15 6.66 -22.79
CA ASN A 267 -31.79 7.44 -21.61
C ASN A 267 -30.26 7.54 -21.41
N ALA A 268 -29.49 7.31 -22.47
CA ALA A 268 -28.02 7.29 -22.48
C ALA A 268 -27.38 6.21 -21.58
N ASP A 269 -28.11 5.13 -21.29
CA ASP A 269 -27.56 3.94 -20.66
C ASP A 269 -27.09 2.96 -21.75
N PHE A 270 -25.77 2.90 -21.92
CA PHE A 270 -25.11 2.05 -22.92
C PHE A 270 -24.42 0.83 -22.32
N HIS A 271 -24.79 0.44 -21.09
CA HIS A 271 -24.40 -0.86 -20.57
C HIS A 271 -24.94 -1.98 -21.46
N LEU A 272 -24.20 -3.08 -21.54
CA LEU A 272 -24.59 -4.26 -22.30
C LEU A 272 -25.52 -5.14 -21.46
N GLU A 273 -26.60 -5.65 -22.07
CA GLU A 273 -27.34 -6.78 -21.54
C GLU A 273 -26.45 -8.04 -21.55
N GLY A 274 -26.59 -8.93 -20.56
CA GLY A 274 -25.72 -10.11 -20.41
C GLY A 274 -25.74 -11.15 -21.55
N THR A 275 -26.59 -10.99 -22.56
CA THR A 275 -26.57 -11.83 -23.78
C THR A 275 -25.86 -11.18 -24.96
N SER A 276 -25.31 -9.97 -24.77
CA SER A 276 -24.69 -9.20 -25.84
C SER A 276 -23.50 -9.95 -26.44
N ALA A 277 -23.39 -9.90 -27.77
CA ALA A 277 -22.23 -10.42 -28.49
C ALA A 277 -20.96 -9.57 -28.32
N CYS A 278 -21.06 -8.41 -27.67
CA CYS A 278 -19.93 -7.53 -27.38
C CYS A 278 -19.18 -7.90 -26.11
N ILE A 279 -19.79 -8.72 -25.25
CA ILE A 279 -19.18 -9.18 -23.99
C ILE A 279 -18.06 -10.19 -24.31
N ASN A 280 -16.89 -9.99 -23.71
CA ASN A 280 -15.69 -10.80 -23.86
C ASN A 280 -15.27 -11.01 -25.33
N ALA A 281 -15.55 -10.02 -26.19
CA ALA A 281 -15.38 -10.15 -27.64
C ALA A 281 -14.29 -9.23 -28.23
N GLY A 282 -13.71 -8.36 -27.41
CA GLY A 282 -12.63 -7.45 -27.80
C GLY A 282 -11.24 -8.11 -27.83
N ASP A 283 -10.23 -7.31 -28.14
CA ASP A 283 -8.82 -7.70 -28.19
C ASP A 283 -8.01 -6.96 -27.10
N ASN A 284 -7.57 -7.71 -26.09
CA ASN A 284 -6.80 -7.18 -24.96
C ASN A 284 -5.52 -6.47 -25.42
N ASN A 285 -4.90 -6.89 -26.53
CA ASN A 285 -3.66 -6.27 -27.01
C ASN A 285 -3.87 -4.86 -27.57
N MET A 286 -5.13 -4.48 -27.79
CA MET A 286 -5.48 -3.17 -28.31
C MET A 286 -5.77 -2.16 -27.20
N VAL A 287 -5.99 -2.62 -25.96
CA VAL A 287 -6.13 -1.74 -24.79
C VAL A 287 -4.79 -1.01 -24.56
N PRO A 288 -4.76 0.34 -24.60
CA PRO A 288 -3.52 1.09 -24.41
C PRO A 288 -2.93 0.85 -23.02
N SER A 289 -1.59 0.82 -22.93
CA SER A 289 -0.90 0.67 -21.65
C SER A 289 -1.22 1.84 -20.71
N GLY A 290 -1.52 1.53 -19.45
CA GLY A 290 -1.91 2.51 -18.42
C GLY A 290 -3.41 2.84 -18.41
N ILE A 291 -4.22 2.15 -19.22
CA ILE A 291 -5.69 2.22 -19.17
C ILE A 291 -6.20 0.92 -18.54
N ASP A 292 -6.19 0.89 -17.21
CA ASP A 292 -6.54 -0.29 -16.42
C ASP A 292 -8.03 -0.30 -16.00
N GLU A 293 -8.72 0.83 -16.15
CA GLU A 293 -10.12 1.02 -15.78
C GLU A 293 -11.01 1.33 -16.99
N ASP A 294 -12.29 0.98 -16.92
CA ASP A 294 -13.32 1.26 -17.92
C ASP A 294 -13.91 2.68 -17.77
N PHE A 295 -15.10 2.93 -18.32
CA PHE A 295 -15.79 4.22 -18.19
C PHE A 295 -16.23 4.54 -16.75
N GLU A 296 -16.57 3.54 -15.94
CA GLU A 296 -17.10 3.73 -14.58
C GLU A 296 -16.04 3.59 -13.48
N GLY A 297 -14.85 3.04 -13.80
CA GLY A 297 -13.77 2.82 -12.83
C GLY A 297 -13.62 1.37 -12.44
N ASN A 298 -14.31 0.47 -13.14
CA ASN A 298 -14.13 -0.97 -12.99
C ASN A 298 -12.92 -1.41 -13.81
N ASN A 299 -12.35 -2.59 -13.51
CA ASN A 299 -11.25 -3.15 -14.30
C ASN A 299 -11.62 -3.22 -15.78
N ARG A 300 -10.76 -2.70 -16.67
CA ARG A 300 -11.00 -2.67 -18.12
C ARG A 300 -10.95 -4.04 -18.78
N ILE A 301 -10.40 -5.05 -18.12
CA ILE A 301 -10.40 -6.42 -18.60
C ILE A 301 -10.95 -7.27 -17.46
N ALA A 302 -12.28 -7.37 -17.40
CA ALA A 302 -12.96 -8.36 -16.57
C ALA A 302 -12.90 -9.73 -17.26
N ASP A 303 -12.84 -10.82 -16.50
CA ASP A 303 -12.91 -12.21 -16.98
C ASP A 303 -11.89 -12.64 -18.06
N GLY A 304 -10.77 -11.92 -18.12
CA GLY A 304 -9.65 -12.22 -18.99
C GLY A 304 -9.82 -11.77 -20.45
N THR A 305 -10.97 -11.22 -20.86
CA THR A 305 -11.14 -10.62 -22.20
C THR A 305 -11.91 -9.31 -22.13
N VAL A 306 -11.39 -8.26 -22.77
CA VAL A 306 -12.03 -6.94 -22.84
C VAL A 306 -13.36 -7.00 -23.62
N ASP A 307 -14.36 -6.31 -23.13
CA ASP A 307 -15.61 -6.05 -23.85
C ASP A 307 -15.41 -5.03 -24.98
N MET A 308 -16.28 -5.06 -25.98
CA MET A 308 -16.36 -3.92 -26.91
C MET A 308 -17.15 -2.77 -26.29
N GLY A 309 -16.70 -1.53 -26.48
CA GLY A 309 -17.38 -0.31 -26.02
C GLY A 309 -16.75 0.31 -24.77
N ALA A 310 -17.37 1.37 -24.27
CA ALA A 310 -16.83 2.17 -23.15
C ALA A 310 -16.89 1.48 -21.78
N TYR A 311 -17.89 0.61 -21.58
CA TYR A 311 -18.10 -0.13 -20.35
C TYR A 311 -17.50 -1.53 -20.46
N GLU A 312 -17.08 -2.09 -19.34
CA GLU A 312 -16.97 -3.54 -19.15
C GLU A 312 -18.26 -4.02 -18.49
N HIS A 313 -18.87 -5.08 -19.04
CA HIS A 313 -19.97 -5.74 -18.37
C HIS A 313 -19.43 -6.40 -17.10
N ALA A 314 -19.92 -5.95 -15.94
CA ALA A 314 -19.57 -6.58 -14.68
C ALA A 314 -19.98 -8.06 -14.75
N ASP A 315 -19.02 -8.96 -14.57
CA ASP A 315 -19.36 -10.33 -14.25
C ASP A 315 -20.17 -10.33 -12.96
N LEU A 316 -21.28 -11.05 -12.95
CA LEU A 316 -22.10 -11.27 -11.77
C LEU A 316 -22.13 -12.75 -11.38
N ASN A 317 -21.35 -13.58 -12.07
CA ASN A 317 -21.29 -15.02 -11.85
C ASN A 317 -20.09 -15.34 -10.97
N PRO A 318 -20.25 -15.38 -9.64
CA PRO A 318 -19.14 -15.78 -8.80
C PRO A 318 -18.63 -17.18 -9.17
N PRO A 319 -17.34 -17.47 -8.90
CA PRO A 319 -16.80 -18.81 -9.06
C PRO A 319 -17.61 -19.85 -8.29
N ALA A 320 -17.40 -21.12 -8.61
CA ALA A 320 -17.85 -22.21 -7.76
C ALA A 320 -17.16 -22.12 -6.39
N ALA A 321 -17.91 -22.45 -5.33
CA ALA A 321 -17.34 -22.56 -3.99
C ALA A 321 -16.20 -23.60 -3.98
N PRO A 322 -15.03 -23.30 -3.36
CA PRO A 322 -13.94 -24.24 -3.23
C PRO A 322 -14.38 -25.55 -2.58
N THR A 323 -13.77 -26.66 -2.99
CA THR A 323 -14.13 -28.00 -2.50
C THR A 323 -12.96 -28.70 -1.82
N ASN A 324 -13.27 -29.75 -1.05
CA ASN A 324 -12.27 -30.56 -0.35
C ASN A 324 -11.34 -29.77 0.60
N LEU A 325 -11.87 -28.73 1.25
CA LEU A 325 -11.14 -28.00 2.28
C LEU A 325 -10.71 -28.95 3.41
N MET A 326 -9.41 -29.02 3.65
CA MET A 326 -8.78 -29.75 4.72
C MET A 326 -8.11 -28.79 5.69
N ALA A 327 -8.22 -29.08 6.99
CA ALA A 327 -7.55 -28.34 8.05
C ALA A 327 -6.65 -29.27 8.86
N THR A 328 -5.35 -29.02 8.84
CA THR A 328 -4.33 -29.81 9.55
C THR A 328 -3.77 -29.02 10.72
N ALA A 329 -3.90 -29.55 11.93
CA ALA A 329 -3.40 -28.89 13.14
C ALA A 329 -1.87 -28.93 13.20
N GLY A 330 -1.26 -27.77 13.46
CA GLY A 330 0.15 -27.61 13.84
C GLY A 330 0.32 -27.00 15.22
N ASP A 331 1.55 -26.62 15.58
CA ASP A 331 1.84 -25.91 16.83
C ASP A 331 1.43 -24.44 16.69
N LYS A 332 0.39 -24.03 17.43
CA LYS A 332 -0.19 -22.67 17.37
C LYS A 332 -0.55 -22.21 15.95
N GLN A 333 -0.81 -23.15 15.05
CA GLN A 333 -1.19 -22.91 13.66
C GLN A 333 -2.15 -23.96 13.11
N VAL A 334 -2.82 -23.63 12.01
CA VAL A 334 -3.56 -24.58 11.16
C VAL A 334 -3.11 -24.39 9.71
N ASP A 335 -2.69 -25.49 9.09
CA ASP A 335 -2.41 -25.55 7.67
C ASP A 335 -3.67 -25.97 6.91
N LEU A 336 -4.12 -25.12 6.00
CA LEU A 336 -5.30 -25.31 5.16
C LEU A 336 -4.89 -25.63 3.73
N ASP A 337 -5.62 -26.54 3.09
CA ASP A 337 -5.43 -26.97 1.71
C ASP A 337 -6.79 -27.31 1.10
N TRP A 338 -7.01 -26.99 -0.16
CA TRP A 338 -8.27 -27.28 -0.89
C TRP A 338 -8.00 -27.52 -2.38
N ASP A 339 -8.99 -28.05 -3.09
CA ASP A 339 -8.85 -28.28 -4.54
C ASP A 339 -8.88 -26.97 -5.32
N ASP A 340 -8.05 -26.88 -6.36
CA ASP A 340 -8.03 -25.74 -7.28
C ASP A 340 -9.38 -25.58 -8.02
N ASN A 341 -9.90 -24.35 -7.99
CA ASN A 341 -10.93 -23.89 -8.91
C ASN A 341 -10.40 -23.88 -10.36
N ALA A 342 -11.27 -24.15 -11.33
CA ALA A 342 -10.90 -24.36 -12.74
C ALA A 342 -11.29 -23.19 -13.65
N GLU A 343 -11.98 -22.19 -13.09
CA GLU A 343 -12.42 -20.98 -13.75
C GLU A 343 -11.22 -20.17 -14.25
N VAL A 344 -11.33 -19.65 -15.48
CA VAL A 344 -10.22 -18.97 -16.18
C VAL A 344 -9.96 -17.56 -15.61
N ASP A 345 -11.01 -16.98 -15.05
CA ASP A 345 -11.08 -15.66 -14.44
C ASP A 345 -10.82 -15.68 -12.92
N LEU A 346 -10.37 -16.80 -12.36
CA LEU A 346 -10.06 -16.89 -10.94
C LEU A 346 -8.94 -15.91 -10.56
N ASN A 347 -9.23 -14.99 -9.63
CA ASN A 347 -8.27 -14.06 -9.06
C ASN A 347 -7.57 -14.66 -7.82
N GLY A 348 -8.31 -15.41 -7.00
CA GLY A 348 -7.74 -16.14 -5.87
C GLY A 348 -8.78 -16.53 -4.82
N TYR A 349 -8.32 -16.72 -3.58
CA TYR A 349 -9.14 -17.23 -2.49
C TYR A 349 -9.13 -16.33 -1.25
N ASN A 350 -10.28 -16.25 -0.57
CA ASN A 350 -10.37 -15.69 0.77
C ASN A 350 -10.59 -16.79 1.79
N VAL A 351 -9.91 -16.68 2.93
CA VAL A 351 -10.01 -17.62 4.05
C VAL A 351 -10.72 -16.92 5.19
N TYR A 352 -11.73 -17.57 5.74
CA TYR A 352 -12.50 -17.09 6.87
C TYR A 352 -12.42 -18.07 8.03
N ARG A 353 -12.41 -17.54 9.25
CA ARG A 353 -12.27 -18.30 10.50
C ARG A 353 -13.34 -17.95 11.53
N SER A 354 -13.78 -18.94 12.29
CA SER A 354 -14.63 -18.81 13.46
C SER A 354 -14.11 -19.71 14.60
N GLN A 355 -14.40 -19.34 15.86
CA GLN A 355 -14.19 -20.21 17.03
C GLN A 355 -15.46 -21.02 17.37
N THR A 356 -16.55 -20.83 16.63
CA THR A 356 -17.82 -21.53 16.80
C THR A 356 -18.23 -22.15 15.47
N GLY A 357 -18.45 -23.47 15.44
CA GLY A 357 -18.87 -24.18 14.22
C GLY A 357 -20.21 -23.64 13.71
N GLY A 358 -20.27 -23.34 12.42
CA GLY A 358 -21.43 -22.67 11.80
C GLY A 358 -21.71 -21.26 12.32
N GLY A 359 -20.74 -20.64 13.02
CA GLY A 359 -20.83 -19.27 13.53
C GLY A 359 -20.56 -18.21 12.48
N THR A 360 -20.40 -16.96 12.91
CA THR A 360 -19.97 -15.86 12.04
C THR A 360 -18.47 -15.96 11.79
N TYR A 361 -18.07 -16.15 10.53
CA TYR A 361 -16.65 -16.21 10.16
C TYR A 361 -16.09 -14.81 9.89
N THR A 362 -14.81 -14.62 10.21
CA THR A 362 -14.05 -13.39 9.94
C THR A 362 -12.91 -13.71 8.99
N LYS A 363 -12.69 -12.85 7.99
CA LYS A 363 -11.58 -13.01 7.03
C LYS A 363 -10.23 -12.92 7.73
N VAL A 364 -9.31 -13.84 7.43
CA VAL A 364 -7.97 -13.91 8.06
C VAL A 364 -6.82 -13.55 7.13
N ASN A 365 -7.01 -13.64 5.80
CA ASN A 365 -6.03 -13.17 4.81
C ASN A 365 -6.27 -11.69 4.45
N GLY A 366 -5.20 -10.96 4.10
CA GLY A 366 -5.30 -9.55 3.68
C GLY A 366 -5.84 -9.39 2.26
N SER A 367 -5.15 -9.98 1.28
CA SER A 367 -5.54 -10.00 -0.14
C SER A 367 -5.86 -11.43 -0.58
N PRO A 368 -6.63 -11.64 -1.68
CA PRO A 368 -6.89 -12.97 -2.23
C PRO A 368 -5.61 -13.77 -2.45
N LEU A 369 -5.63 -15.05 -2.08
CA LEU A 369 -4.50 -15.97 -2.22
C LEU A 369 -4.47 -16.53 -3.63
N SER A 370 -3.32 -16.48 -4.31
CA SER A 370 -3.13 -17.06 -5.65
C SER A 370 -2.90 -18.57 -5.65
N SER A 371 -2.92 -19.21 -4.48
CA SER A 371 -2.66 -20.64 -4.30
C SER A 371 -3.70 -21.24 -3.36
N SER A 372 -4.05 -22.50 -3.58
CA SER A 372 -5.09 -23.21 -2.83
C SER A 372 -4.61 -23.76 -1.48
N ASN A 373 -3.82 -22.95 -0.76
CA ASN A 373 -3.35 -23.26 0.58
C ASN A 373 -3.17 -22.01 1.42
N TYR A 374 -3.24 -22.16 2.75
CA TYR A 374 -3.03 -21.07 3.71
C TYR A 374 -2.60 -21.60 5.07
N THR A 375 -1.60 -20.99 5.69
CA THR A 375 -1.23 -21.29 7.09
C THR A 375 -1.71 -20.16 7.98
N ASP A 376 -2.71 -20.45 8.83
CA ASP A 376 -3.16 -19.54 9.87
C ASP A 376 -2.29 -19.71 11.12
N THR A 377 -1.64 -18.65 11.57
CA THR A 377 -0.63 -18.66 12.66
C THR A 377 -1.06 -17.82 13.84
N GLY A 378 -0.37 -17.97 14.99
CA GLY A 378 -0.68 -17.20 16.20
C GLY A 378 -1.95 -17.67 16.91
N LEU A 379 -2.35 -18.92 16.68
CA LEU A 379 -3.54 -19.51 17.28
C LEU A 379 -3.26 -20.00 18.69
N THR A 380 -4.29 -19.97 19.55
CA THR A 380 -4.22 -20.59 20.87
C THR A 380 -4.34 -22.11 20.76
N GLY A 381 -3.34 -22.84 21.23
CA GLY A 381 -3.38 -24.30 21.29
C GLY A 381 -4.51 -24.83 22.18
N GLY A 382 -5.12 -25.95 21.77
CA GLY A 382 -6.26 -26.56 22.46
C GLY A 382 -7.62 -25.90 22.18
N VAL A 383 -7.67 -24.79 21.44
CA VAL A 383 -8.91 -24.17 20.96
C VAL A 383 -9.21 -24.68 19.55
N THR A 384 -10.43 -25.15 19.30
CA THR A 384 -10.86 -25.55 17.96
C THR A 384 -11.22 -24.32 17.13
N TYR A 385 -10.66 -24.25 15.92
CA TYR A 385 -10.98 -23.23 14.93
C TYR A 385 -11.68 -23.88 13.73
N TYR A 386 -12.66 -23.16 13.18
CA TYR A 386 -13.48 -23.56 12.06
C TYR A 386 -13.20 -22.64 10.88
N TYR A 387 -13.00 -23.21 9.71
CA TYR A 387 -12.59 -22.50 8.50
C TYR A 387 -13.54 -22.78 7.36
N VAL A 388 -13.78 -21.74 6.58
CA VAL A 388 -14.40 -21.81 5.25
C VAL A 388 -13.56 -20.98 4.29
N VAL A 389 -13.57 -21.38 3.02
CA VAL A 389 -12.84 -20.69 1.95
C VAL A 389 -13.83 -20.32 0.86
N THR A 390 -13.62 -19.16 0.25
CA THR A 390 -14.32 -18.72 -0.97
C THR A 390 -13.28 -18.51 -2.06
N ALA A 391 -13.67 -18.77 -3.31
CA ALA A 391 -13.01 -18.29 -4.50
C ALA A 391 -13.55 -16.90 -4.87
N VAL A 392 -12.68 -16.06 -5.42
CA VAL A 392 -12.95 -14.71 -5.93
C VAL A 392 -12.42 -14.63 -7.36
N ASP A 393 -13.22 -14.12 -8.28
CA ASP A 393 -12.80 -13.87 -9.66
C ASP A 393 -12.14 -12.49 -9.85
N LEU A 394 -11.72 -12.20 -11.07
CA LEU A 394 -11.13 -10.91 -11.47
C LEU A 394 -12.17 -9.77 -11.49
N GLY A 395 -13.47 -10.10 -11.60
CA GLY A 395 -14.62 -9.20 -11.44
C GLY A 395 -14.96 -8.87 -9.98
N SER A 396 -14.22 -9.45 -9.02
CA SER A 396 -14.44 -9.33 -7.57
C SER A 396 -15.74 -9.98 -7.06
N ASN A 397 -16.38 -10.87 -7.82
CA ASN A 397 -17.46 -11.68 -7.27
C ASN A 397 -16.88 -12.77 -6.39
N GLU A 398 -17.53 -12.99 -5.26
CA GLU A 398 -17.13 -13.98 -4.28
C GLU A 398 -18.14 -15.13 -4.26
N SER A 399 -17.62 -16.35 -4.41
CA SER A 399 -18.39 -17.59 -4.30
C SER A 399 -19.03 -17.78 -2.93
N GLY A 400 -19.94 -18.76 -2.85
CA GLY A 400 -20.39 -19.26 -1.56
C GLY A 400 -19.25 -19.92 -0.77
N TYR A 401 -19.44 -20.07 0.55
CA TYR A 401 -18.48 -20.79 1.38
C TYR A 401 -18.32 -22.25 0.95
N SER A 402 -17.07 -22.74 0.99
CA SER A 402 -16.76 -24.16 1.00
C SER A 402 -17.51 -24.88 2.13
N VAL A 403 -17.47 -26.22 2.09
CA VAL A 403 -17.78 -27.01 3.28
C VAL A 403 -16.79 -26.65 4.40
N GLU A 404 -17.30 -26.49 5.63
CA GLU A 404 -16.51 -26.13 6.81
C GLU A 404 -15.51 -27.24 7.16
N ALA A 405 -14.27 -26.85 7.42
CA ALA A 405 -13.26 -27.72 8.02
C ALA A 405 -12.86 -27.18 9.39
N SER A 406 -12.39 -28.04 10.28
CA SER A 406 -11.97 -27.62 11.62
C SER A 406 -10.71 -28.33 12.07
N ALA A 407 -9.86 -27.63 12.81
CA ALA A 407 -8.67 -28.19 13.44
C ALA A 407 -8.47 -27.59 14.83
N THR A 408 -7.80 -28.33 15.70
CA THR A 408 -7.43 -27.88 17.05
C THR A 408 -5.90 -27.85 17.12
N PRO A 409 -5.28 -26.67 16.93
CA PRO A 409 -3.83 -26.51 17.05
C PRO A 409 -3.32 -27.07 18.37
N THR A 410 -2.12 -27.61 18.36
CA THR A 410 -1.44 -27.98 19.59
C THR A 410 -0.76 -26.75 20.17
N ASP A 411 -0.48 -26.81 21.47
CA ASP A 411 0.58 -26.01 22.05
C ASP A 411 1.74 -26.96 22.31
N SER A 412 2.70 -26.99 21.38
CA SER A 412 3.94 -27.75 21.49
C SER A 412 5.02 -26.94 22.20
N THR A 413 4.77 -25.66 22.48
CA THR A 413 5.66 -24.90 23.35
C THR A 413 5.68 -25.60 24.71
N PRO A 414 6.83 -26.11 25.14
CA PRO A 414 6.94 -26.62 26.50
C PRO A 414 6.47 -25.51 27.44
N PRO A 415 5.80 -25.82 28.57
CA PRO A 415 5.64 -24.82 29.61
C PRO A 415 7.02 -24.17 29.79
N PRO A 416 7.11 -22.82 29.80
CA PRO A 416 8.40 -22.15 29.88
C PRO A 416 9.19 -22.84 30.99
N PRO A 417 10.44 -23.28 30.73
CA PRO A 417 11.22 -23.89 31.79
C PRO A 417 11.15 -22.94 32.97
N SER A 418 10.78 -23.47 34.14
CA SER A 418 10.89 -22.71 35.38
C SER A 418 12.22 -21.94 35.31
N PRO A 419 12.23 -20.61 35.49
CA PRO A 419 13.48 -19.86 35.40
C PRO A 419 14.50 -20.57 36.28
N PRO A 420 15.78 -20.69 35.87
CA PRO A 420 16.74 -21.54 36.57
C PRO A 420 17.08 -20.90 37.92
N ALA A 421 16.19 -21.01 38.90
CA ALA A 421 16.36 -20.54 40.25
C ALA A 421 17.47 -21.35 40.95
N ASP A 422 17.69 -22.59 40.51
CA ASP A 422 18.84 -23.40 40.93
C ASP A 422 20.18 -22.85 40.38
N SER A 423 20.24 -22.24 39.18
CA SER A 423 21.51 -21.71 38.66
C SER A 423 21.92 -20.41 39.36
N ALA A 424 20.97 -19.49 39.59
CA ALA A 424 21.24 -18.25 40.33
C ALA A 424 21.62 -18.54 41.80
N ARG A 425 20.99 -19.54 42.44
CA ARG A 425 21.38 -20.00 43.79
C ARG A 425 22.79 -20.57 43.81
N VAL A 426 23.11 -21.49 42.90
CA VAL A 426 24.45 -22.09 42.79
C VAL A 426 25.51 -21.02 42.54
N LYS A 427 25.23 -20.04 41.67
CA LYS A 427 26.14 -18.93 41.36
C LYS A 427 26.31 -17.97 42.55
N LYS A 428 25.23 -17.70 43.31
CA LYS A 428 25.29 -16.95 44.57
C LYS A 428 26.16 -17.68 45.60
N GLU A 429 25.91 -18.95 45.85
CA GLU A 429 26.66 -19.77 46.81
C GLU A 429 28.14 -19.80 46.44
N ALA A 430 28.47 -19.99 45.16
CA ALA A 430 29.83 -19.93 44.64
C ALA A 430 30.49 -18.55 44.82
N ALA A 431 29.74 -17.45 44.65
CA ALA A 431 30.25 -16.10 44.90
C ALA A 431 30.53 -15.85 46.40
N VAL A 432 29.68 -16.34 47.29
CA VAL A 432 29.87 -16.25 48.75
C VAL A 432 31.09 -17.06 49.19
N GLU A 433 31.25 -18.26 48.64
CA GLU A 433 32.41 -19.13 48.88
C GLU A 433 33.72 -18.50 48.36
N ALA A 434 33.70 -17.94 47.15
CA ALA A 434 34.85 -17.21 46.60
C ALA A 434 35.23 -15.98 47.45
N LEU A 435 34.25 -15.24 47.98
CA LEU A 435 34.51 -14.15 48.92
C LEU A 435 35.09 -14.64 50.25
N GLU A 436 34.67 -15.80 50.74
CA GLU A 436 35.24 -16.39 51.95
C GLU A 436 36.71 -16.75 51.73
N ASN A 437 37.02 -17.36 50.59
CA ASN A 437 38.37 -17.69 50.15
C ASN A 437 39.27 -16.45 49.93
N ALA A 438 38.68 -15.27 49.73
CA ALA A 438 39.41 -14.01 49.58
C ALA A 438 39.87 -13.38 50.92
N LYS A 439 39.49 -13.95 52.07
CA LYS A 439 39.89 -13.44 53.39
C LYS A 439 41.36 -13.77 53.71
N GLY A 440 41.93 -13.03 54.67
CA GLY A 440 43.16 -13.43 55.35
C GLY A 440 43.65 -12.36 56.32
N ASP A 441 44.95 -12.09 56.44
CA ASP A 441 45.48 -11.33 57.61
C ASP A 441 45.07 -9.84 57.71
N ASP A 442 44.45 -9.23 56.68
CA ASP A 442 44.02 -7.82 56.72
C ASP A 442 42.59 -7.68 57.28
N SER A 443 42.51 -7.33 58.58
CA SER A 443 41.24 -7.13 59.28
C SER A 443 40.34 -6.00 58.72
N ARG A 444 40.89 -5.02 57.98
CA ARG A 444 40.06 -3.97 57.33
C ARG A 444 39.46 -4.48 56.03
N LEU A 445 40.20 -5.29 55.29
CA LEU A 445 39.72 -5.93 54.06
C LEU A 445 38.66 -6.99 54.38
N ASN A 446 38.89 -7.84 55.38
CA ASN A 446 37.91 -8.86 55.79
C ASN A 446 36.56 -8.23 56.19
N ARG A 447 36.56 -7.15 56.97
CA ARG A 447 35.32 -6.41 57.32
C ARG A 447 34.58 -5.82 56.13
N ARG A 448 35.27 -5.56 55.02
CA ARG A 448 34.62 -5.10 53.77
C ARG A 448 34.02 -6.29 53.03
N ILE A 449 34.72 -7.42 52.98
CA ILE A 449 34.23 -8.68 52.43
C ILE A 449 32.98 -9.15 53.18
N ASP A 450 33.00 -9.17 54.52
CA ASP A 450 31.86 -9.58 55.37
C ASP A 450 30.60 -8.75 55.09
N ARG A 451 30.78 -7.44 54.84
CA ARG A 451 29.65 -6.56 54.50
C ARG A 451 29.06 -6.85 53.12
N VAL A 452 29.89 -7.25 52.16
CA VAL A 452 29.41 -7.64 50.83
C VAL A 452 28.72 -9.00 50.89
N GLN A 453 29.28 -9.97 51.61
CA GLN A 453 28.63 -11.27 51.85
C GLN A 453 27.27 -11.10 52.54
N LEU A 454 27.18 -10.22 53.56
CA LEU A 454 25.92 -9.92 54.22
C LEU A 454 24.88 -9.39 53.23
N MET A 455 25.26 -8.45 52.37
CA MET A 455 24.38 -7.88 51.34
C MET A 455 23.87 -8.96 50.37
N ILE A 456 24.78 -9.80 49.85
CA ILE A 456 24.45 -10.91 48.94
C ILE A 456 23.51 -11.92 49.60
N ASN A 457 23.74 -12.23 50.88
CA ASN A 457 22.89 -13.16 51.62
C ASN A 457 21.49 -12.58 51.87
N THR A 458 21.38 -11.29 52.22
CA THR A 458 20.07 -10.61 52.37
C THR A 458 19.34 -10.35 51.06
N SER A 459 20.05 -10.25 49.94
CA SER A 459 19.47 -9.87 48.65
C SER A 459 18.92 -11.03 47.85
N LEU A 460 19.06 -12.29 48.28
CA LEU A 460 18.71 -13.47 47.46
C LEU A 460 18.23 -14.63 48.35
N ASN A 461 17.20 -14.42 49.19
CA ASN A 461 16.68 -15.48 50.08
C ASN A 461 15.98 -16.63 49.32
N ASP A 462 16.02 -17.84 49.87
CA ASP A 462 15.85 -19.13 49.16
C ASP A 462 14.48 -19.39 48.50
N ASP A 463 13.46 -18.57 48.75
CA ASP A 463 12.06 -18.86 48.37
C ASP A 463 11.43 -17.86 47.37
N TRP A 464 12.21 -17.04 46.66
CA TRP A 464 11.68 -15.99 45.75
C TRP A 464 10.88 -16.50 44.53
N TRP A 465 10.91 -17.82 44.30
CA TRP A 465 10.31 -18.51 43.15
C TRP A 465 9.18 -19.51 43.53
N GLN A 466 8.94 -19.79 44.82
CA GLN A 466 8.02 -20.88 45.23
C GLN A 466 6.59 -20.47 45.58
N ASP A 467 6.23 -19.19 45.72
CA ASP A 467 4.84 -18.83 46.08
C ASP A 467 4.02 -18.33 44.87
N ASP A 468 3.73 -19.26 43.95
CA ASP A 468 2.72 -19.07 42.89
C ASP A 468 1.28 -19.40 43.40
N SER A 469 1.13 -19.67 44.70
CA SER A 469 -0.11 -20.22 45.29
C SER A 469 -0.99 -19.21 46.02
N ARG A 470 -0.70 -17.90 45.96
CA ARG A 470 -1.52 -16.86 46.61
C ARG A 470 -1.73 -15.61 45.75
N LEU A 471 -2.35 -15.79 44.59
CA LEU A 471 -3.09 -14.73 43.90
C LEU A 471 -4.39 -14.43 44.67
N ASP A 472 -4.29 -13.71 45.80
CA ASP A 472 -5.44 -13.10 46.46
C ASP A 472 -5.78 -11.75 45.79
N SER A 473 -6.97 -11.70 45.22
CA SER A 473 -7.61 -10.62 44.45
C SER A 473 -7.83 -9.27 45.16
N ARG A 474 -7.19 -8.99 46.30
CA ARG A 474 -7.42 -7.74 47.05
C ARG A 474 -6.14 -7.04 47.48
N LEU A 475 -5.79 -6.02 46.69
CA LEU A 475 -4.92 -4.88 46.99
C LEU A 475 -3.46 -5.20 47.31
N GLY A 476 -2.57 -4.61 46.50
CA GLY A 476 -1.13 -4.80 46.54
C GLY A 476 -0.49 -4.43 47.88
N ARG A 477 0.35 -5.35 48.38
CA ARG A 477 1.45 -5.14 49.35
C ARG A 477 2.20 -6.46 49.59
N ARG A 478 2.78 -7.07 48.55
CA ARG A 478 3.83 -8.12 48.67
C ARG A 478 4.89 -8.09 47.55
N VAL A 479 4.91 -7.03 46.74
CA VAL A 479 5.94 -6.76 45.71
C VAL A 479 7.24 -6.20 46.34
N PHE A 480 7.27 -6.02 47.67
CA PHE A 480 8.34 -5.30 48.39
C PHE A 480 9.66 -6.04 48.58
N ASP A 481 9.78 -7.33 48.24
CA ASP A 481 11.06 -8.06 48.40
C ASP A 481 11.93 -8.06 47.14
N ARG A 482 11.36 -8.10 45.92
CA ARG A 482 12.16 -8.14 44.68
C ARG A 482 12.90 -6.82 44.37
N GLU A 483 12.35 -5.67 44.80
CA GLU A 483 12.99 -4.35 44.65
C GLU A 483 14.27 -4.23 45.49
N LEU A 484 14.22 -4.73 46.72
CA LEU A 484 15.33 -4.70 47.67
C LEU A 484 16.44 -5.68 47.24
N VAL A 485 16.05 -6.86 46.74
CA VAL A 485 16.91 -7.90 46.20
C VAL A 485 17.80 -7.37 45.07
N ALA A 486 17.21 -6.78 44.02
CA ALA A 486 17.99 -6.25 42.89
C ALA A 486 18.84 -5.01 43.26
N ALA A 487 18.36 -4.17 44.18
CA ALA A 487 19.09 -2.99 44.64
C ALA A 487 20.32 -3.34 45.51
N LEU A 488 20.15 -4.28 46.44
CA LEU A 488 21.24 -4.78 47.28
C LEU A 488 22.27 -5.57 46.45
N ALA A 489 21.79 -6.31 45.45
CA ALA A 489 22.63 -7.00 44.49
C ALA A 489 23.54 -6.01 43.72
N LEU A 490 22.95 -4.94 43.17
CA LEU A 490 23.71 -3.89 42.49
C LEU A 490 24.74 -3.20 43.39
N GLU A 491 24.34 -2.93 44.64
CA GLU A 491 25.24 -2.30 45.61
C GLU A 491 26.42 -3.21 45.98
N ALA A 492 26.20 -4.53 46.06
CA ALA A 492 27.27 -5.51 46.26
C ALA A 492 28.27 -5.51 45.08
N GLN A 493 27.79 -5.52 43.82
CA GLN A 493 28.66 -5.48 42.63
C GLN A 493 29.51 -4.21 42.58
N SER A 494 28.90 -3.03 42.77
CA SER A 494 29.65 -1.75 42.78
C SER A 494 30.70 -1.72 43.90
N ARG A 495 30.41 -2.30 45.07
CA ARG A 495 31.38 -2.38 46.16
C ARG A 495 32.55 -3.33 45.85
N LEU A 496 32.32 -4.38 45.08
CA LEU A 496 33.38 -5.27 44.60
C LEU A 496 34.25 -4.56 43.56
N TYR A 497 33.62 -4.03 42.50
CA TYR A 497 34.30 -3.45 41.34
C TYR A 497 34.97 -2.09 41.65
N ASP A 498 34.26 -1.16 42.29
CA ASP A 498 34.74 0.22 42.44
C ASP A 498 35.60 0.43 43.70
N ARG A 499 35.55 -0.51 44.65
CA ARG A 499 36.17 -0.31 45.98
C ARG A 499 37.13 -1.42 46.40
N LEU A 500 36.71 -2.69 46.33
CA LEU A 500 37.52 -3.80 46.82
C LEU A 500 38.66 -4.14 45.87
N LEU A 501 38.36 -4.34 44.59
CA LEU A 501 39.36 -4.70 43.59
C LEU A 501 40.45 -3.62 43.44
N PRO A 502 40.13 -2.30 43.29
CA PRO A 502 41.15 -1.27 43.19
C PRO A 502 41.95 -1.08 44.48
N ALA A 503 41.36 -1.36 45.65
CA ALA A 503 42.09 -1.31 46.90
C ALA A 503 43.13 -2.43 46.99
N LEU A 504 42.79 -3.64 46.52
CA LEU A 504 43.70 -4.78 46.50
C LEU A 504 44.81 -4.60 45.47
N GLU A 505 44.51 -4.08 44.28
CA GLU A 505 45.50 -3.71 43.26
C GLU A 505 46.54 -2.71 43.80
N ARG A 506 46.11 -1.70 44.56
CA ARG A 506 47.02 -0.75 45.22
C ARG A 506 47.92 -1.44 46.25
N ILE A 507 47.40 -2.42 46.99
CA ILE A 507 48.19 -3.19 47.98
C ILE A 507 49.23 -4.04 47.26
N ILE A 508 48.84 -4.73 46.18
CA ILE A 508 49.73 -5.55 45.35
C ILE A 508 50.85 -4.67 44.78
N ALA A 509 50.51 -3.57 44.12
CA ALA A 509 51.50 -2.65 43.55
C ALA A 509 52.46 -2.09 44.61
N ALA A 510 51.97 -1.81 45.82
CA ALA A 510 52.80 -1.35 46.93
C ALA A 510 53.72 -2.45 47.51
N LYS A 511 53.30 -3.72 47.48
CA LYS A 511 54.12 -4.87 47.90
C LYS A 511 55.17 -5.22 46.85
N GLU A 512 54.81 -5.24 45.57
CA GLU A 512 55.73 -5.48 44.44
C GLU A 512 56.86 -4.44 44.41
N ARG A 513 56.55 -3.15 44.58
CA ARG A 513 57.56 -2.08 44.70
C ARG A 513 58.54 -2.27 45.85
N ARG A 514 58.16 -3.04 46.88
CA ARG A 514 58.99 -3.34 48.06
C ARG A 514 59.65 -4.71 47.97
N GLY A 515 59.55 -5.42 46.84
CA GLY A 515 60.11 -6.76 46.64
C GLY A 515 59.51 -7.82 47.57
N ARG A 516 58.28 -7.62 48.07
CA ARG A 516 57.61 -8.56 48.96
C ARG A 516 56.75 -9.54 48.18
N ASP A 517 56.60 -10.75 48.72
CA ASP A 517 55.69 -11.74 48.16
C ASP A 517 54.24 -11.21 48.12
N VAL A 518 53.61 -11.42 46.96
CA VAL A 518 52.23 -11.03 46.63
C VAL A 518 51.37 -12.23 46.21
N SER A 519 51.90 -13.45 46.31
CA SER A 519 51.19 -14.69 45.97
C SER A 519 49.80 -14.75 46.61
N GLN A 520 49.72 -14.47 47.92
CA GLN A 520 48.48 -14.43 48.67
C GLN A 520 47.52 -13.32 48.17
N GLU A 521 47.99 -12.10 47.91
CA GLU A 521 47.14 -11.03 47.39
C GLU A 521 46.64 -11.30 45.97
N ARG A 522 47.45 -11.94 45.13
CA ARG A 522 47.04 -12.36 43.78
C ARG A 522 45.95 -13.44 43.84
N THR A 523 46.06 -14.41 44.75
CA THR A 523 44.99 -15.38 45.01
C THR A 523 43.71 -14.71 45.48
N ARG A 524 43.80 -13.71 46.37
CA ARG A 524 42.62 -12.94 46.82
C ARG A 524 42.00 -12.12 45.68
N GLN A 525 42.82 -11.56 44.79
CA GLN A 525 42.36 -10.82 43.61
C GLN A 525 41.55 -11.74 42.70
N GLN A 526 42.11 -12.90 42.36
CA GLN A 526 41.43 -13.92 41.55
C GLN A 526 40.12 -14.39 42.20
N ALA A 527 40.09 -14.55 43.52
CA ALA A 527 38.88 -14.92 44.25
C ALA A 527 37.79 -13.83 44.20
N ILE A 528 38.17 -12.55 44.28
CA ILE A 528 37.22 -11.42 44.14
C ILE A 528 36.71 -11.28 42.70
N GLU A 529 37.58 -11.45 41.71
CA GLU A 529 37.22 -11.42 40.28
C GLU A 529 36.29 -12.60 39.94
N LEU A 530 36.55 -13.79 40.49
CA LEU A 530 35.68 -14.96 40.34
C LEU A 530 34.32 -14.75 41.01
N ALA A 531 34.29 -14.15 42.21
CA ALA A 531 33.04 -13.79 42.88
C ALA A 531 32.22 -12.77 42.05
N LEU A 532 32.88 -11.81 41.41
CA LEU A 532 32.24 -10.83 40.54
C LEU A 532 31.64 -11.49 39.29
N SER A 533 32.38 -12.42 38.66
CA SER A 533 31.88 -13.16 37.50
C SER A 533 30.66 -14.01 37.84
N HIS A 534 30.68 -14.75 38.95
CA HIS A 534 29.50 -15.50 39.40
C HIS A 534 28.30 -14.60 39.73
N PHE A 535 28.58 -13.37 40.17
CA PHE A 535 27.54 -12.40 40.46
C PHE A 535 26.89 -11.82 39.20
N GLU A 536 27.69 -11.52 38.18
CA GLU A 536 27.22 -11.11 36.86
C GLU A 536 26.36 -12.20 36.21
N ASP A 537 26.79 -13.46 36.30
CA ASP A 537 26.01 -14.61 35.85
C ASP A 537 24.64 -14.67 36.57
N ALA A 538 24.61 -14.43 37.88
CA ALA A 538 23.36 -14.45 38.66
C ALA A 538 22.41 -13.30 38.27
N LEU A 539 22.94 -12.10 38.01
CA LEU A 539 22.15 -10.97 37.52
C LEU A 539 21.60 -11.21 36.11
N ILE A 540 22.36 -11.86 35.23
CA ILE A 540 21.88 -12.27 33.91
C ILE A 540 20.73 -13.27 34.04
N CYS A 541 20.86 -14.27 34.92
CA CYS A 541 19.78 -15.24 35.17
C CYS A 541 18.49 -14.54 35.64
N LEU A 542 18.61 -13.53 36.51
CA LEU A 542 17.47 -12.72 36.96
C LEU A 542 16.87 -11.88 35.84
N ALA A 543 17.70 -11.25 35.01
CA ALA A 543 17.24 -10.48 33.85
C ALA A 543 16.47 -11.34 32.85
N SER A 544 16.93 -12.57 32.59
CA SER A 544 16.24 -13.53 31.74
C SER A 544 14.90 -13.98 32.32
N ALA A 545 14.78 -14.14 33.64
CA ALA A 545 13.50 -14.44 34.27
C ALA A 545 12.49 -13.28 34.13
N ASP A 546 12.95 -12.04 34.31
CA ASP A 546 12.12 -10.84 34.13
C ASP A 546 11.72 -10.63 32.66
N GLN A 547 12.57 -11.03 31.71
CA GLN A 547 12.24 -11.02 30.27
C GLN A 547 11.04 -11.90 29.96
N VAL A 548 11.02 -13.14 30.49
CA VAL A 548 9.91 -14.07 30.28
C VAL A 548 8.61 -13.50 30.84
N LEU A 549 8.64 -12.98 32.08
CA LEU A 549 7.45 -12.40 32.73
C LEU A 549 6.93 -11.15 32.02
N ALA A 550 7.83 -10.28 31.53
CA ALA A 550 7.44 -9.10 30.78
C ALA A 550 6.84 -9.46 29.42
N GLY A 551 7.37 -10.50 28.74
CA GLY A 551 6.82 -11.03 27.49
C GLY A 551 5.40 -11.55 27.67
N VAL A 552 5.16 -12.43 28.66
CA VAL A 552 3.82 -12.97 28.95
C VAL A 552 2.81 -11.86 29.22
N ALA A 553 3.17 -10.88 30.04
CA ALA A 553 2.26 -9.76 30.33
C ALA A 553 1.94 -8.89 29.11
N LEU A 554 2.89 -8.77 28.18
CA LEU A 554 2.74 -8.00 26.94
C LEU A 554 1.83 -8.73 25.93
N ASP A 555 2.00 -10.05 25.81
CA ASP A 555 1.15 -10.90 24.98
C ASP A 555 -0.30 -10.89 25.50
N ASP A 556 -0.50 -11.02 26.81
CA ASP A 556 -1.81 -10.88 27.45
C ASP A 556 -2.44 -9.50 27.15
N ALA A 557 -1.63 -8.44 27.23
CA ALA A 557 -2.10 -7.08 26.96
C ALA A 557 -2.55 -6.91 25.50
N GLY A 558 -1.77 -7.40 24.52
CA GLY A 558 -2.08 -7.30 23.10
C GLY A 558 -3.34 -8.06 22.69
N ASN A 559 -3.64 -9.15 23.39
CA ASN A 559 -4.80 -10.00 23.13
C ASN A 559 -6.06 -9.59 23.91
N THR A 560 -6.00 -8.56 24.77
CA THR A 560 -7.16 -8.12 25.56
C THR A 560 -8.07 -7.21 24.73
N PRO A 561 -9.37 -7.54 24.53
CA PRO A 561 -10.29 -6.70 23.77
C PRO A 561 -10.55 -5.35 24.46
N VAL A 562 -10.57 -4.27 23.68
CA VAL A 562 -10.89 -2.92 24.20
C VAL A 562 -12.40 -2.73 24.20
N SER A 563 -12.99 -2.69 25.38
CA SER A 563 -14.44 -2.61 25.56
C SER A 563 -15.03 -1.19 25.49
N ASN A 564 -14.21 -0.15 25.73
CA ASN A 564 -14.66 1.24 25.80
C ASN A 564 -13.79 2.18 24.92
N PRO A 565 -14.35 2.78 23.84
CA PRO A 565 -13.61 3.65 22.91
C PRO A 565 -12.93 4.86 23.58
N ARG A 566 -13.43 5.31 24.74
CA ARG A 566 -12.85 6.43 25.48
C ARG A 566 -11.46 6.11 26.04
N PHE A 567 -11.17 4.83 26.28
CA PHE A 567 -9.90 4.38 26.87
C PHE A 567 -8.94 3.75 25.85
N GLU A 568 -9.39 3.53 24.61
CA GLU A 568 -8.61 2.96 23.51
C GLU A 568 -7.28 3.70 23.29
N ARG A 569 -7.33 5.04 23.25
CA ARG A 569 -6.11 5.86 23.11
C ARG A 569 -5.11 5.67 24.26
N TYR A 570 -5.59 5.40 25.48
CA TYR A 570 -4.73 5.14 26.64
C TYR A 570 -4.19 3.72 26.61
N TYR A 571 -5.02 2.74 26.24
CA TYR A 571 -4.62 1.36 26.02
C TYR A 571 -3.44 1.27 25.04
N HIS A 572 -3.60 1.81 23.82
CA HIS A 572 -2.53 1.77 22.80
C HIS A 572 -1.26 2.50 23.27
N ARG A 573 -1.40 3.65 23.94
CA ARG A 573 -0.24 4.37 24.50
C ARG A 573 0.55 3.52 25.49
N TYR A 574 -0.13 2.82 26.39
CA TYR A 574 0.52 1.98 27.39
C TYR A 574 1.10 0.70 26.78
N LEU A 575 0.44 0.11 25.79
CA LEU A 575 0.95 -1.03 25.05
C LEU A 575 2.24 -0.67 24.29
N GLU A 576 2.27 0.47 23.59
CA GLU A 576 3.49 0.96 22.94
C GLU A 576 4.61 1.27 23.95
N MET A 577 4.28 1.81 25.12
CA MET A 577 5.27 2.03 26.17
C MET A 577 5.84 0.70 26.66
N ALA A 578 4.99 -0.31 26.86
CA ALA A 578 5.42 -1.64 27.27
C ALA A 578 6.42 -2.23 26.26
N GLN A 579 6.08 -2.23 24.97
CA GLN A 579 6.97 -2.70 23.90
C GLN A 579 8.30 -1.93 23.87
N ARG A 580 8.27 -0.58 23.90
CA ARG A 580 9.49 0.23 23.89
C ARG A 580 10.42 -0.07 25.06
N TYR A 581 9.86 -0.37 26.24
CA TYR A 581 10.67 -0.75 27.39
C TYR A 581 11.17 -2.19 27.30
N MET A 582 10.42 -3.10 26.68
CA MET A 582 10.85 -4.46 26.37
C MET A 582 12.06 -4.44 25.43
N ASP A 583 12.00 -3.66 24.35
CA ASP A 583 13.09 -3.54 23.38
C ASP A 583 14.36 -2.94 24.02
N ARG A 584 14.20 -1.90 24.86
CA ARG A 584 15.32 -1.31 25.61
C ARG A 584 15.92 -2.28 26.62
N ALA A 585 15.11 -3.17 27.19
CA ALA A 585 15.56 -4.18 28.12
C ALA A 585 16.40 -5.25 27.42
N ASN A 586 15.90 -5.77 26.30
CA ASN A 586 16.62 -6.71 25.43
C ASN A 586 17.96 -6.12 24.99
N ALA A 587 17.96 -4.90 24.44
CA ALA A 587 19.18 -4.22 24.02
C ALA A 587 20.18 -4.02 25.17
N SER A 588 19.68 -3.71 26.38
CA SER A 588 20.56 -3.59 27.55
C SER A 588 21.14 -4.92 28.01
N LEU A 589 20.42 -6.02 27.80
CA LEU A 589 20.89 -7.37 28.12
C LEU A 589 21.96 -7.80 27.10
N ASP A 590 21.74 -7.51 25.82
CA ASP A 590 22.70 -7.76 24.73
C ASP A 590 24.00 -6.97 24.91
N ASP A 591 23.90 -5.73 25.41
CA ASP A 591 25.03 -4.89 25.80
C ASP A 591 25.77 -5.40 27.08
N GLY A 592 25.36 -6.54 27.65
CA GLY A 592 25.90 -7.10 28.89
C GLY A 592 25.53 -6.32 30.15
N ASN A 593 24.59 -5.37 30.06
CA ASN A 593 24.13 -4.55 31.18
C ASN A 593 22.86 -5.11 31.82
N ALA A 594 22.99 -6.28 32.45
CA ALA A 594 21.90 -6.99 33.10
C ALA A 594 21.12 -6.12 34.11
N THR A 595 21.82 -5.22 34.81
CA THR A 595 21.19 -4.24 35.72
C THR A 595 20.19 -3.32 35.02
N ARG A 596 20.61 -2.77 33.88
CA ARG A 596 19.79 -1.86 33.09
C ARG A 596 18.64 -2.61 32.43
N ALA A 597 18.90 -3.85 31.97
CA ALA A 597 17.89 -4.75 31.44
C ALA A 597 16.75 -5.00 32.46
N ILE A 598 17.09 -5.40 33.69
CA ILE A 598 16.12 -5.63 34.78
C ILE A 598 15.19 -4.42 35.00
N ARG A 599 15.74 -3.20 35.03
CA ARG A 599 14.93 -1.97 35.22
C ARG A 599 13.95 -1.74 34.08
N TYR A 600 14.35 -2.07 32.86
CA TYR A 600 13.52 -1.89 31.68
C TYR A 600 12.48 -3.00 31.53
N TYR A 601 12.80 -4.28 31.78
CA TYR A 601 11.81 -5.37 31.81
C TYR A 601 10.71 -5.08 32.83
N ARG A 602 11.10 -4.57 34.00
CA ARG A 602 10.16 -4.12 35.02
C ARG A 602 9.23 -2.99 34.55
N SER A 603 9.78 -2.04 33.79
CA SER A 603 8.98 -0.95 33.23
C SER A 603 8.01 -1.48 32.18
N ALA A 604 8.46 -2.41 31.33
CA ALA A 604 7.64 -3.08 30.33
C ALA A 604 6.44 -3.79 30.98
N TRP A 605 6.70 -4.62 32.00
CA TRP A 605 5.66 -5.33 32.74
C TRP A 605 4.62 -4.39 33.36
N ASN A 606 5.05 -3.31 34.02
CA ASN A 606 4.13 -2.35 34.62
C ASN A 606 3.21 -1.66 33.59
N TYR A 607 3.76 -1.31 32.42
CA TYR A 607 2.98 -0.69 31.36
C TYR A 607 2.01 -1.67 30.69
N ALA A 608 2.41 -2.93 30.51
CA ALA A 608 1.53 -3.98 30.00
C ALA A 608 0.33 -4.21 30.94
N GLN A 609 0.59 -4.31 32.26
CA GLN A 609 -0.47 -4.40 33.27
C GLN A 609 -1.39 -3.17 33.27
N GLN A 610 -0.86 -1.99 32.98
CA GLN A 610 -1.66 -0.77 32.88
C GLN A 610 -2.54 -0.77 31.63
N ALA A 611 -2.06 -1.30 30.50
CA ALA A 611 -2.83 -1.48 29.28
C ALA A 611 -4.02 -2.42 29.51
N ILE A 612 -3.79 -3.60 30.11
CA ILE A 612 -4.85 -4.57 30.49
C ILE A 612 -5.94 -3.90 31.33
N ARG A 613 -5.56 -3.07 32.31
CA ARG A 613 -6.52 -2.33 33.16
C ARG A 613 -7.35 -1.30 32.40
N TYR A 614 -6.84 -0.72 31.32
CA TYR A 614 -7.61 0.22 30.50
C TYR A 614 -8.51 -0.48 29.49
N ALA A 615 -8.09 -1.62 28.94
CA ALA A 615 -8.93 -2.45 28.08
C ALA A 615 -10.16 -3.02 28.80
N SER A 616 -9.99 -3.37 30.09
CA SER A 616 -11.03 -3.94 30.96
C SER A 616 -11.92 -2.93 31.70
N ARG A 617 -11.72 -1.61 31.53
CA ARG A 617 -12.57 -0.58 32.14
C ARG A 617 -13.84 -0.38 31.33
N SER A 618 -14.97 -0.73 31.95
CA SER A 618 -16.32 -0.41 31.46
C SER A 618 -16.63 1.08 31.57
#